data_AF-D5LME9-F1
#
_entry.id   AF-D5LME9-F1
#
_cell.length_a   1.000
_cell.length_b   1.000
_cell.length_c   1.000
_cell.angle_alpha   90.00
_cell.angle_beta   90.00
_cell.angle_gamma   90.00
#
_symmetry.space_group_name_H-M   'P 1'
#
loop_
_entity.id
_entity.type
_entity.pdbx_description
1 polymer ?
#
loop_
_entity_poly.entity_id
_entity_poly.type
_entity_poly.pdbx_seq_one_letter_code
_entity_poly.pdbx_strand_id
1 'polypeptide(L)'
;PYKEIIQELRYNLCTSEDQPVPVFPFAYDWRLPLEIIEAQFAEFVEEVIDRTKLMAHYVSAGYVDHPTVNLIGHSMGGLIITGYLDKKGRSAPVSKVATLGTPYKGSFEAVIKIATGTANLGSDAPNSREREAARLTSSLYHLLPAIQDALELDDPSLPTSFFNPGLWQLSIIASVLEYVRTQMTFITEQEQKAQALFLRFLEAAQAYRTRIDNFRFSRTRLKAADWLCVVGVNSETRVRMRITKTERGPMFDLSSKYRQNLWRKNAENQAEWRLTGDGTVPFEAALPNFLALENIVCVTPEDYGYW
;
A
#
# COMPACT_ATOMS: atom_id res chain seq x y z
N PRO A 1 -17.10 -2.12 -2.49
CA PRO A 1 -16.29 -3.18 -3.13
C PRO A 1 -16.26 -4.52 -2.37
N TYR A 2 -16.08 -4.58 -1.04
CA TYR A 2 -15.86 -5.86 -0.33
C TYR A 2 -17.11 -6.56 0.25
N LYS A 3 -18.32 -6.12 -0.12
CA LYS A 3 -19.55 -6.69 0.47
C LYS A 3 -19.64 -8.20 0.23
N GLU A 4 -19.41 -8.62 -1.02
CA GLU A 4 -19.52 -10.01 -1.45
C GLU A 4 -18.48 -10.90 -0.77
N ILE A 5 -17.19 -10.56 -0.81
CA ILE A 5 -16.15 -11.36 -0.13
C ILE A 5 -16.41 -11.49 1.38
N ILE A 6 -16.95 -10.47 2.05
CA ILE A 6 -17.30 -10.58 3.48
C ILE A 6 -18.46 -11.56 3.67
N GLN A 7 -19.46 -11.55 2.79
CA GLN A 7 -20.57 -12.51 2.83
C GLN A 7 -20.08 -13.93 2.55
N GLU A 8 -19.22 -14.11 1.56
CA GLU A 8 -18.62 -15.40 1.22
C GLU A 8 -17.73 -15.93 2.36
N LEU A 9 -16.94 -15.08 3.02
CA LEU A 9 -16.14 -15.51 4.17
C LEU A 9 -17.04 -15.97 5.33
N ARG A 10 -18.11 -15.23 5.62
CA ARG A 10 -19.06 -15.62 6.67
C ARG A 10 -19.77 -16.92 6.34
N TYR A 11 -20.10 -17.14 5.07
CA TYR A 11 -20.79 -18.35 4.63
C TYR A 11 -19.85 -19.56 4.59
N ASN A 12 -18.73 -19.47 3.86
CA ASN A 12 -17.84 -20.59 3.60
C ASN A 12 -16.98 -21.00 4.81
N LEU A 13 -16.76 -20.11 5.79
CA LEU A 13 -16.06 -20.46 7.04
C LEU A 13 -17.02 -20.98 8.12
N CYS A 14 -18.32 -20.82 7.96
CA CYS A 14 -19.32 -21.29 8.91
C CYS A 14 -19.53 -22.80 8.76
N THR A 15 -19.25 -23.57 9.81
CA THR A 15 -19.44 -25.03 9.83
C THR A 15 -20.91 -25.44 10.01
N SER A 16 -21.69 -24.62 10.71
CA SER A 16 -23.13 -24.81 10.96
C SER A 16 -23.76 -23.49 11.41
N GLU A 17 -25.08 -23.31 11.25
CA GLU A 17 -25.79 -22.07 11.64
C GLU A 17 -25.55 -21.65 13.11
N ASP A 18 -25.38 -22.60 14.02
CA ASP A 18 -25.10 -22.33 15.46
C ASP A 18 -23.63 -21.97 15.76
N GLN A 19 -22.75 -22.06 14.76
CA GLN A 19 -21.31 -21.77 14.86
C GLN A 19 -20.87 -20.74 13.80
N PRO A 20 -21.49 -19.54 13.77
CA PRO A 20 -21.14 -18.53 12.79
C PRO A 20 -19.72 -18.01 12.97
N VAL A 21 -19.00 -17.82 11.87
CA VAL A 21 -17.70 -17.15 11.88
C VAL A 21 -17.89 -15.64 11.73
N PRO A 22 -17.54 -14.83 12.75
CA PRO A 22 -17.68 -13.39 12.65
C PRO A 22 -16.60 -12.80 11.72
N VAL A 23 -17.03 -11.96 10.78
CA VAL A 23 -16.12 -11.23 9.88
C VAL A 23 -16.46 -9.76 9.98
N PHE A 24 -15.53 -8.93 10.43
CA PHE A 24 -15.75 -7.50 10.66
C PHE A 24 -14.92 -6.64 9.71
N PRO A 25 -15.55 -5.76 8.91
CA PRO A 25 -14.81 -4.82 8.08
C PRO A 25 -14.23 -3.68 8.93
N PHE A 26 -12.93 -3.42 8.79
CA PHE A 26 -12.30 -2.20 9.29
C PHE A 26 -12.32 -1.13 8.19
N ALA A 27 -13.30 -0.22 8.27
CA ALA A 27 -13.34 0.96 7.42
C ALA A 27 -12.52 2.09 8.06
N TYR A 28 -11.71 2.78 7.27
CA TYR A 28 -10.85 3.86 7.76
C TYR A 28 -10.74 4.99 6.73
N ASP A 29 -10.40 6.19 7.20
CA ASP A 29 -10.06 7.31 6.33
C ASP A 29 -8.66 7.10 5.75
N TRP A 30 -8.62 6.59 4.53
CA TRP A 30 -7.38 6.27 3.83
C TRP A 30 -6.52 7.49 3.55
N ARG A 31 -6.99 8.73 3.75
CA ARG A 31 -6.20 9.95 3.50
C ARG A 31 -5.24 10.29 4.64
N LEU A 32 -5.48 9.72 5.81
CA LEU A 32 -4.70 9.97 7.03
C LEU A 32 -3.32 9.32 7.01
N PRO A 33 -2.36 9.83 7.81
CA PRO A 33 -1.09 9.16 8.04
C PRO A 33 -1.32 7.72 8.52
N LEU A 34 -0.57 6.77 7.97
CA LEU A 34 -0.79 5.34 8.25
C LEU A 34 -0.61 5.00 9.73
N GLU A 35 0.20 5.75 10.46
CA GLU A 35 0.41 5.53 11.89
C GLU A 35 -0.82 5.79 12.74
N ILE A 36 -1.67 6.74 12.33
CA ILE A 36 -2.95 7.02 12.97
C ILE A 36 -3.92 5.87 12.68
N ILE A 37 -3.98 5.42 11.43
CA ILE A 37 -4.84 4.31 11.00
C ILE A 37 -4.43 3.01 11.72
N GLU A 38 -3.13 2.77 11.91
CA GLU A 38 -2.62 1.62 12.68
C GLU A 38 -3.04 1.65 14.15
N ALA A 39 -3.12 2.83 14.78
CA ALA A 39 -3.61 2.96 16.15
C ALA A 39 -5.11 2.65 16.24
N GLN A 40 -5.91 3.20 15.31
CA GLN A 40 -7.34 2.89 15.19
C GLN A 40 -7.57 1.40 14.92
N PHE A 41 -6.74 0.80 14.05
CA PHE A 41 -6.81 -0.62 13.75
C PHE A 41 -6.47 -1.48 14.98
N ALA A 42 -5.52 -1.04 15.81
CA ALA A 42 -5.21 -1.72 17.06
C ALA A 42 -6.40 -1.76 18.02
N GLU A 43 -7.09 -0.62 18.20
CA GLU A 43 -8.30 -0.53 19.01
C GLU A 43 -9.42 -1.44 18.45
N PHE A 44 -9.58 -1.45 17.12
CA PHE A 44 -10.55 -2.30 16.45
C PHE A 44 -10.28 -3.80 16.64
N VAL A 45 -9.01 -4.23 16.63
CA VAL A 45 -8.66 -5.64 16.90
C VAL A 45 -9.07 -6.05 18.32
N GLU A 46 -8.82 -5.21 19.32
CA GLU A 46 -9.24 -5.49 20.70
C GLU A 46 -10.78 -5.55 20.81
N GLU A 47 -11.47 -4.62 20.16
CA GLU A 47 -12.94 -4.62 20.09
C GLU A 47 -13.49 -5.91 19.46
N VAL A 48 -12.91 -6.36 18.34
CA VAL A 48 -13.30 -7.61 17.68
C VAL A 48 -13.10 -8.80 18.60
N ILE A 49 -11.99 -8.85 19.33
CA ILE A 49 -11.72 -9.89 20.32
C ILE A 49 -12.80 -9.88 21.41
N ASP A 50 -13.12 -8.71 21.97
CA ASP A 50 -14.11 -8.59 23.04
C ASP A 50 -15.51 -8.97 22.58
N ARG A 51 -15.92 -8.58 21.37
CA ARG A 51 -17.18 -9.05 20.76
C ARG A 51 -17.19 -10.57 20.56
N THR A 52 -16.08 -11.15 20.13
CA THR A 52 -15.97 -12.61 19.89
C THR A 52 -16.04 -13.41 21.19
N LYS A 53 -15.51 -12.87 22.30
CA LYS A 53 -15.65 -13.47 23.64
C LYS A 53 -17.10 -13.56 24.14
N LEU A 54 -18.05 -12.86 23.51
CA LEU A 54 -19.47 -12.94 23.85
C LEU A 54 -20.21 -14.03 23.07
N MET A 55 -19.55 -14.68 22.10
CA MET A 55 -20.16 -15.72 21.27
C MET A 55 -20.04 -17.08 21.94
N ALA A 56 -21.18 -17.72 22.25
CA ALA A 56 -21.24 -18.92 23.07
C ALA A 56 -20.33 -20.05 22.56
N HIS A 57 -20.33 -20.36 21.26
CA HIS A 57 -19.51 -21.44 20.71
C HIS A 57 -17.99 -21.14 20.76
N TYR A 58 -17.57 -19.88 20.65
CA TYR A 58 -16.16 -19.50 20.86
C TYR A 58 -15.76 -19.63 22.33
N VAL A 59 -16.64 -19.24 23.26
CA VAL A 59 -16.41 -19.44 24.71
C VAL A 59 -16.30 -20.92 25.04
N SER A 60 -17.24 -21.74 24.57
CA SER A 60 -17.21 -23.20 24.76
C SER A 60 -15.99 -23.86 24.13
N ALA A 61 -15.43 -23.29 23.07
CA ALA A 61 -14.20 -23.75 22.42
C ALA A 61 -12.90 -23.24 23.10
N GLY A 62 -13.00 -22.52 24.22
CA GLY A 62 -11.83 -22.02 24.96
C GLY A 62 -11.15 -20.78 24.36
N TYR A 63 -11.82 -20.06 23.45
CA TYR A 63 -11.25 -18.86 22.81
C TYR A 63 -10.80 -17.79 23.81
N VAL A 64 -11.48 -17.71 24.96
CA VAL A 64 -11.21 -16.71 26.02
C VAL A 64 -9.79 -16.85 26.60
N ASP A 65 -9.24 -18.06 26.63
CA ASP A 65 -7.92 -18.32 27.22
C ASP A 65 -6.79 -17.81 26.32
N HIS A 66 -6.98 -17.88 25.01
CA HIS A 66 -5.98 -17.49 23.99
C HIS A 66 -6.63 -16.80 22.79
N PRO A 67 -7.19 -15.58 22.98
CA PRO A 67 -7.92 -14.90 21.92
C PRO A 67 -6.98 -14.45 20.81
N THR A 68 -7.31 -14.79 19.56
CA THR A 68 -6.57 -14.35 18.38
C THR A 68 -7.50 -14.05 17.22
N VAL A 69 -7.09 -13.15 16.34
CA VAL A 69 -7.79 -12.83 15.09
C VAL A 69 -6.99 -13.26 13.87
N ASN A 70 -7.70 -13.52 12.78
CA ASN A 70 -7.14 -13.61 11.44
C ASN A 70 -7.33 -12.27 10.73
N LEU A 71 -6.30 -11.79 10.04
CA LEU A 71 -6.33 -10.48 9.37
C LEU A 71 -6.27 -10.64 7.86
N ILE A 72 -7.08 -9.86 7.13
CA ILE A 72 -7.06 -9.79 5.67
C ILE A 72 -6.88 -8.34 5.26
N GLY A 73 -5.83 -8.04 4.48
CA GLY A 73 -5.53 -6.70 4.00
C GLY A 73 -5.43 -6.66 2.49
N HIS A 74 -6.25 -5.85 1.84
CA HIS A 74 -6.11 -5.54 0.42
C HIS A 74 -5.38 -4.22 0.21
N SER A 75 -4.50 -4.16 -0.79
CA SER A 75 -3.73 -2.96 -1.14
C SER A 75 -3.02 -2.40 0.10
N MET A 76 -3.23 -1.12 0.44
CA MET A 76 -2.68 -0.46 1.62
C MET A 76 -3.05 -1.11 2.96
N GLY A 77 -4.12 -1.91 3.00
CA GLY A 77 -4.50 -2.70 4.18
C GLY A 77 -3.40 -3.65 4.65
N GLY A 78 -2.60 -4.21 3.73
CA GLY A 78 -1.46 -5.04 4.10
C GLY A 78 -0.31 -4.25 4.74
N LEU A 79 -0.13 -2.96 4.37
CA LEU A 79 0.83 -2.08 5.03
C LEU A 79 0.38 -1.78 6.47
N ILE A 80 -0.91 -1.49 6.67
CA ILE A 80 -1.52 -1.25 7.99
C ILE A 80 -1.36 -2.47 8.89
N ILE A 81 -1.67 -3.68 8.39
CA ILE A 81 -1.48 -4.93 9.16
C ILE A 81 0.00 -5.11 9.54
N THR A 82 0.92 -4.92 8.58
CA THR A 82 2.35 -5.10 8.83
C THR A 82 2.88 -4.09 9.85
N GLY A 83 2.47 -2.82 9.75
CA GLY A 83 2.86 -1.79 10.70
C GLY A 83 2.24 -1.97 12.09
N TYR A 84 1.01 -2.45 12.18
CA TYR A 84 0.39 -2.88 13.43
C TYR A 84 1.19 -4.01 14.09
N LEU A 85 1.56 -5.03 13.33
CA LEU A 85 2.36 -6.15 13.82
C LEU A 85 3.78 -5.73 14.22
N ASP A 86 4.40 -4.79 13.50
CA ASP A 86 5.71 -4.24 13.88
C ASP A 86 5.64 -3.52 15.22
N LYS A 87 4.59 -2.70 15.44
CA LYS A 87 4.37 -1.96 16.69
C LYS A 87 4.02 -2.85 17.87
N LYS A 88 3.10 -3.81 17.70
CA LYS A 88 2.65 -4.72 18.76
C LYS A 88 3.64 -5.86 19.02
N GLY A 89 4.42 -6.24 18.01
CA GLY A 89 5.38 -7.34 18.10
C GLY A 89 4.74 -8.65 18.58
N ARG A 90 5.40 -9.33 19.54
CA ARG A 90 4.93 -10.60 20.11
C ARG A 90 3.66 -10.49 20.97
N SER A 91 3.18 -9.27 21.24
CA SER A 91 1.93 -9.04 21.97
C SER A 91 0.70 -9.02 21.05
N ALA A 92 0.88 -8.95 19.73
CA ALA A 92 -0.23 -8.95 18.79
C ALA A 92 -1.05 -10.27 18.90
N PRO A 93 -2.37 -10.21 19.17
CA PRO A 93 -3.26 -11.37 19.21
C PRO A 93 -3.67 -11.79 17.80
N VAL A 94 -2.69 -12.14 16.95
CA VAL A 94 -2.92 -12.50 15.54
C VAL A 94 -2.40 -13.90 15.28
N SER A 95 -3.22 -14.74 14.64
CA SER A 95 -2.87 -16.12 14.31
C SER A 95 -2.55 -16.33 12.83
N LYS A 96 -3.29 -15.71 11.91
CA LYS A 96 -3.01 -15.73 10.46
C LYS A 96 -3.19 -14.37 9.81
N VAL A 97 -2.47 -14.16 8.71
CA VAL A 97 -2.58 -12.96 7.86
C VAL A 97 -2.73 -13.36 6.40
N ALA A 98 -3.60 -12.67 5.67
CA ALA A 98 -3.63 -12.67 4.22
C ALA A 98 -3.46 -11.25 3.68
N THR A 99 -2.53 -11.05 2.73
CA THR A 99 -2.39 -9.78 2.01
C THR A 99 -2.63 -9.96 0.52
N LEU A 100 -3.39 -9.03 -0.07
CA LEU A 100 -3.86 -9.10 -1.45
C LEU A 100 -3.41 -7.83 -2.19
N GLY A 101 -2.50 -7.94 -3.16
CA GLY A 101 -2.07 -6.80 -3.99
C GLY A 101 -1.44 -5.65 -3.19
N THR A 102 -0.76 -5.95 -2.07
CA THR A 102 -0.21 -4.92 -1.18
C THR A 102 1.06 -4.30 -1.76
N PRO A 103 1.14 -2.97 -1.93
CA PRO A 103 2.33 -2.28 -2.45
C PRO A 103 3.42 -2.11 -1.38
N TYR A 104 4.05 -3.21 -0.95
CA TYR A 104 5.14 -3.23 0.03
C TYR A 104 6.33 -2.36 -0.32
N LYS A 105 6.56 -2.05 -1.60
CA LYS A 105 7.57 -1.09 -2.07
C LYS A 105 6.96 0.03 -2.91
N GLY A 106 5.66 0.29 -2.76
CA GLY A 106 4.95 1.39 -3.38
C GLY A 106 4.40 1.10 -4.78
N SER A 107 3.97 2.14 -5.48
CA SER A 107 3.48 2.08 -6.86
C SER A 107 3.77 3.39 -7.57
N PHE A 108 4.15 3.30 -8.84
CA PHE A 108 4.31 4.49 -9.68
C PHE A 108 2.99 5.25 -9.89
N GLU A 109 1.83 4.60 -9.73
CA GLU A 109 0.53 5.29 -9.80
C GLU A 109 0.41 6.40 -8.74
N ALA A 110 1.08 6.27 -7.59
CA ALA A 110 1.10 7.32 -6.57
C ALA A 110 1.80 8.58 -7.09
N VAL A 111 2.93 8.41 -7.77
CA VAL A 111 3.68 9.51 -8.42
C VAL A 111 2.82 10.18 -9.49
N ILE A 112 2.13 9.38 -10.32
CA ILE A 112 1.25 9.90 -11.37
C ILE A 112 0.07 10.66 -10.76
N LYS A 113 -0.57 10.13 -9.71
CA LYS A 113 -1.69 10.80 -9.03
C LYS A 113 -1.25 12.14 -8.44
N ILE A 114 -0.08 12.21 -7.80
CA ILE A 114 0.48 13.45 -7.24
C ILE A 114 0.85 14.44 -8.36
N ALA A 115 1.46 13.97 -9.44
CA ALA A 115 1.91 14.82 -10.54
C ALA A 115 0.73 15.38 -11.36
N THR A 116 -0.22 14.53 -11.73
CA THR A 116 -1.25 14.81 -12.75
C THR A 116 -2.68 14.83 -12.23
N GLY A 117 -2.94 14.23 -11.06
CA GLY A 117 -4.28 14.10 -10.47
C GLY A 117 -5.05 12.92 -11.02
N THR A 118 -4.53 12.28 -12.06
CA THR A 118 -5.14 11.16 -12.75
C THR A 118 -4.31 9.91 -12.53
N ALA A 119 -4.86 8.85 -11.95
CA ALA A 119 -4.19 7.55 -11.80
C ALA A 119 -5.23 6.45 -11.60
N ASN A 120 -4.82 5.19 -11.72
CA ASN A 120 -5.66 4.04 -11.35
C ASN A 120 -5.74 3.83 -9.81
N LEU A 121 -5.59 4.90 -9.03
CA LEU A 121 -5.68 4.92 -7.57
C LEU A 121 -6.89 5.77 -7.14
N GLY A 122 -7.81 5.15 -6.40
CA GLY A 122 -9.04 5.76 -5.90
C GLY A 122 -10.32 5.11 -6.46
N SER A 123 -11.48 5.58 -6.01
CA SER A 123 -12.81 5.07 -6.42
C SER A 123 -13.46 5.84 -7.58
N ASP A 124 -12.91 7.00 -7.94
CA ASP A 124 -13.57 7.97 -8.82
C ASP A 124 -12.81 8.14 -10.14
N ALA A 125 -13.51 8.59 -11.19
CA ALA A 125 -12.93 8.83 -12.50
C ALA A 125 -11.86 9.96 -12.43
N PRO A 126 -10.75 9.84 -13.19
CA PRO A 126 -9.63 10.78 -13.11
C PRO A 126 -10.05 12.23 -13.37
N ASN A 127 -9.80 13.13 -12.43
CA ASN A 127 -10.20 14.54 -12.51
C ASN A 127 -9.04 15.48 -12.16
N SER A 128 -8.81 16.52 -12.96
CA SER A 128 -7.73 17.50 -12.75
C SER A 128 -7.83 18.28 -11.43
N ARG A 129 -9.03 18.38 -10.83
CA ARG A 129 -9.28 18.93 -9.48
C ARG A 129 -8.82 17.99 -8.35
N GLU A 130 -8.59 16.70 -8.62
CA GLU A 130 -8.03 15.77 -7.64
C GLU A 130 -6.53 15.99 -7.41
N ARG A 131 -5.84 16.75 -8.27
CA ARG A 131 -4.40 17.04 -8.12
C ARG A 131 -4.05 17.64 -6.76
N GLU A 132 -4.78 18.67 -6.36
CA GLU A 132 -4.50 19.39 -5.12
C GLU A 132 -4.80 18.50 -3.92
N ALA A 133 -5.94 17.80 -3.95
CA ALA A 133 -6.30 16.82 -2.92
C ALA A 133 -5.24 15.71 -2.81
N ALA A 134 -4.77 15.16 -3.93
CA ALA A 134 -3.74 14.13 -3.95
C ALA A 134 -2.42 14.62 -3.34
N ARG A 135 -1.99 15.84 -3.67
CA ARG A 135 -0.76 16.44 -3.13
C ARG A 135 -0.81 16.71 -1.63
N LEU A 136 -2.00 16.80 -1.05
CA LEU A 136 -2.23 17.00 0.40
C LEU A 136 -2.60 15.70 1.12
N THR A 137 -2.79 14.61 0.39
CA THR A 137 -3.17 13.32 0.96
C THR A 137 -1.92 12.58 1.40
N SER A 138 -1.68 12.58 2.71
CA SER A 138 -0.47 12.01 3.32
C SER A 138 -0.20 10.55 2.92
N SER A 139 -1.24 9.71 2.90
CA SER A 139 -1.12 8.28 2.56
C SER A 139 -0.61 8.01 1.15
N LEU A 140 -0.83 8.89 0.17
CA LEU A 140 -0.28 8.72 -1.18
C LEU A 140 1.25 8.76 -1.17
N TYR A 141 1.85 9.55 -0.27
CA TYR A 141 3.30 9.58 -0.11
C TYR A 141 3.85 8.26 0.46
N HIS A 142 3.11 7.59 1.33
CA HIS A 142 3.47 6.25 1.83
C HIS A 142 3.46 5.17 0.72
N LEU A 143 2.83 5.45 -0.42
CA LEU A 143 2.80 4.59 -1.60
C LEU A 143 3.87 4.94 -2.63
N LEU A 144 4.77 5.89 -2.35
CA LEU A 144 5.87 6.19 -3.27
C LEU A 144 6.75 4.96 -3.52
N PRO A 145 7.17 4.74 -4.77
CA PRO A 145 7.90 3.55 -5.14
C PRO A 145 9.34 3.61 -4.65
N ALA A 146 9.80 2.49 -4.10
CA ALA A 146 11.18 2.22 -3.68
C ALA A 146 11.61 0.88 -4.29
N ILE A 147 11.56 0.81 -5.62
CA ILE A 147 11.84 -0.41 -6.38
C ILE A 147 13.25 -0.30 -6.95
N GLN A 148 14.07 -1.32 -6.70
CA GLN A 148 15.43 -1.38 -7.22
C GLN A 148 15.43 -1.35 -8.75
N ASP A 149 16.34 -0.56 -9.33
CA ASP A 149 16.59 -0.43 -10.78
C ASP A 149 15.35 -0.04 -11.63
N ALA A 150 14.31 0.51 -11.01
CA ALA A 150 13.08 0.89 -11.68
C ALA A 150 13.03 2.38 -12.10
N LEU A 151 14.02 3.17 -11.65
CA LEU A 151 14.15 4.59 -11.98
C LEU A 151 15.22 4.79 -13.05
N GLU A 152 14.83 5.33 -14.20
CA GLU A 152 15.75 5.66 -15.29
C GLU A 152 16.02 7.17 -15.27
N LEU A 153 17.25 7.59 -15.00
CA LEU A 153 17.64 9.00 -14.92
C LEU A 153 18.49 9.39 -16.13
N ASP A 154 18.11 10.44 -16.83
CA ASP A 154 18.89 10.95 -17.97
C ASP A 154 20.08 11.82 -17.56
N ASP A 155 20.03 12.38 -16.34
CA ASP A 155 21.12 13.17 -15.78
C ASP A 155 21.49 12.58 -14.40
N PRO A 156 22.75 12.15 -14.20
CA PRO A 156 23.21 11.54 -12.96
C PRO A 156 23.25 12.50 -11.76
N SER A 157 23.09 13.81 -11.98
CA SER A 157 22.95 14.81 -10.91
C SER A 157 21.57 14.80 -10.25
N LEU A 158 20.57 14.15 -10.86
CA LEU A 158 19.25 14.00 -10.26
C LEU A 158 19.29 13.03 -9.08
N PRO A 159 18.50 13.27 -8.01
CA PRO A 159 18.35 12.29 -6.93
C PRO A 159 17.76 10.97 -7.43
N THR A 160 18.11 9.86 -6.77
CA THR A 160 17.68 8.51 -7.16
C THR A 160 16.46 7.99 -6.39
N SER A 161 15.78 8.86 -5.63
CA SER A 161 14.70 8.48 -4.73
C SER A 161 13.54 9.47 -4.79
N PHE A 162 12.31 8.95 -4.88
CA PHE A 162 11.09 9.75 -4.78
C PHE A 162 10.89 10.38 -3.40
N PHE A 163 11.62 9.95 -2.37
CA PHE A 163 11.62 10.61 -1.06
C PHE A 163 12.50 11.86 -1.02
N ASN A 164 13.29 12.11 -2.08
CA ASN A 164 14.07 13.34 -2.18
C ASN A 164 13.24 14.44 -2.87
N PRO A 165 13.03 15.61 -2.25
CA PRO A 165 12.25 16.68 -2.85
C PRO A 165 12.84 17.20 -4.17
N GLY A 166 14.16 17.10 -4.36
CA GLY A 166 14.85 17.52 -5.58
C GLY A 166 14.55 16.66 -6.81
N LEU A 167 13.84 15.52 -6.64
CA LEU A 167 13.37 14.71 -7.76
C LEU A 167 11.98 15.14 -8.29
N TRP A 168 11.29 16.01 -7.56
CA TRP A 168 9.93 16.42 -7.90
C TRP A 168 9.88 17.70 -8.74
N GLN A 169 8.87 17.76 -9.62
CA GLN A 169 8.60 18.94 -10.45
C GLN A 169 8.26 20.15 -9.58
N LEU A 170 8.84 21.32 -9.88
CA LEU A 170 8.59 22.57 -9.16
C LEU A 170 7.09 22.96 -9.12
N SER A 171 6.33 22.60 -10.16
CA SER A 171 4.89 22.85 -10.22
C SER A 171 4.09 22.13 -9.13
N ILE A 172 4.58 21.00 -8.62
CA ILE A 172 3.93 20.25 -7.53
C ILE A 172 4.08 21.04 -6.23
N ILE A 173 5.31 21.49 -5.94
CA ILE A 173 5.62 22.33 -4.77
C ILE A 173 4.82 23.64 -4.85
N ALA A 174 4.79 24.27 -6.03
CA ALA A 174 4.06 25.52 -6.28
C ALA A 174 2.54 25.40 -6.01
N SER A 175 1.93 24.25 -6.25
CA SER A 175 0.50 24.09 -5.93
C SER A 175 0.24 23.77 -4.45
N VAL A 176 1.14 23.06 -3.78
CA VAL A 176 1.05 22.90 -2.31
C VAL A 176 1.19 24.28 -1.65
N LEU A 177 2.11 25.10 -2.17
CA LEU A 177 2.26 26.51 -1.80
C LEU A 177 0.96 27.28 -1.96
N GLU A 178 0.36 27.24 -3.15
CA GLU A 178 -0.88 27.99 -3.41
C GLU A 178 -2.00 27.57 -2.47
N TYR A 179 -2.17 26.27 -2.21
CA TYR A 179 -3.15 25.80 -1.24
C TYR A 179 -2.91 26.36 0.18
N VAL A 180 -1.66 26.33 0.66
CA VAL A 180 -1.30 26.92 1.96
C VAL A 180 -1.62 28.41 1.96
N ARG A 181 -1.34 29.14 0.89
CA ARG A 181 -1.66 30.57 0.78
C ARG A 181 -3.17 30.83 0.85
N THR A 182 -3.97 30.06 0.11
CA THR A 182 -5.43 30.26 0.06
C THR A 182 -6.12 29.89 1.37
N GLN A 183 -5.68 28.83 2.06
CA GLN A 183 -6.33 28.32 3.28
C GLN A 183 -5.74 28.88 4.57
N MET A 184 -4.52 29.42 4.53
CA MET A 184 -3.80 29.95 5.70
C MET A 184 -3.37 31.40 5.46
N THR A 185 -4.32 32.24 5.06
CA THR A 185 -4.11 33.67 4.71
C THR A 185 -3.54 34.50 5.86
N PHE A 186 -3.71 34.06 7.10
CA PHE A 186 -3.25 34.73 8.32
C PHE A 186 -1.82 34.36 8.74
N ILE A 187 -1.17 33.44 8.02
CA ILE A 187 0.16 32.93 8.38
C ILE A 187 1.26 33.71 7.63
N THR A 188 2.26 34.22 8.37
CA THR A 188 3.52 34.73 7.80
C THR A 188 4.43 33.57 7.36
N GLU A 189 5.30 33.80 6.36
CA GLU A 189 6.26 32.81 5.82
C GLU A 189 5.62 31.59 5.12
N GLN A 190 4.55 31.81 4.36
CA GLN A 190 3.80 30.75 3.67
C GLN A 190 4.67 29.89 2.75
N GLU A 191 5.70 30.49 2.12
CA GLU A 191 6.55 29.76 1.18
C GLU A 191 7.44 28.70 1.85
N GLN A 192 8.13 29.09 2.91
CA GLN A 192 8.95 28.18 3.72
C GLN A 192 8.08 27.08 4.35
N LYS A 193 6.86 27.41 4.79
CA LYS A 193 5.94 26.45 5.40
C LYS A 193 5.42 25.40 4.44
N ALA A 194 5.13 25.73 3.19
CA ALA A 194 4.66 24.72 2.23
C ALA A 194 5.79 23.81 1.75
N GLN A 195 7.00 24.36 1.55
CA GLN A 195 8.20 23.53 1.31
C GLN A 195 8.44 22.58 2.49
N ALA A 196 8.34 23.08 3.73
CA ALA A 196 8.44 22.27 4.93
C ALA A 196 7.32 21.22 5.01
N LEU A 197 6.08 21.53 4.61
CA LEU A 197 4.99 20.57 4.60
C LEU A 197 5.24 19.42 3.61
N PHE A 198 5.63 19.75 2.38
CA PHE A 198 5.98 18.75 1.37
C PHE A 198 7.15 17.87 1.81
N LEU A 199 8.20 18.49 2.36
CA LEU A 199 9.34 17.77 2.93
C LEU A 199 8.89 16.82 4.05
N ARG A 200 8.04 17.27 4.97
CA ARG A 200 7.51 16.44 6.05
C ARG A 200 6.71 15.24 5.55
N PHE A 201 5.94 15.37 4.46
CA PHE A 201 5.26 14.22 3.86
C PHE A 201 6.27 13.19 3.30
N LEU A 202 7.31 13.65 2.61
CA LEU A 202 8.35 12.77 2.09
C LEU A 202 9.14 12.08 3.20
N GLU A 203 9.55 12.82 4.24
CA GLU A 203 10.28 12.29 5.40
C GLU A 203 9.45 11.26 6.18
N ALA A 204 8.18 11.57 6.46
CA ALA A 204 7.27 10.65 7.14
C ALA A 204 7.05 9.36 6.32
N ALA A 205 6.88 9.49 5.00
CA ALA A 205 6.74 8.36 4.12
C ALA A 205 8.02 7.51 4.03
N GLN A 206 9.20 8.14 3.98
CA GLN A 206 10.49 7.45 3.96
C GLN A 206 10.76 6.71 5.27
N ALA A 207 10.48 7.34 6.41
CA ALA A 207 10.60 6.73 7.73
C ALA A 207 9.67 5.51 7.85
N TYR A 208 8.43 5.65 7.39
CA TYR A 208 7.48 4.55 7.34
C TYR A 208 7.95 3.40 6.45
N ARG A 209 8.38 3.68 5.20
CA ARG A 209 8.93 2.68 4.29
C ARG A 209 10.08 1.92 4.94
N THR A 210 11.05 2.65 5.51
CA THR A 210 12.20 2.08 6.21
C THR A 210 11.77 1.16 7.36
N ARG A 211 10.75 1.54 8.12
CA ARG A 211 10.21 0.70 9.19
C ARG A 211 9.65 -0.62 8.65
N ILE A 212 8.78 -0.54 7.63
CA ILE A 212 8.16 -1.73 7.00
C ILE A 212 9.22 -2.63 6.34
N ASP A 213 10.22 -2.05 5.69
CA ASP A 213 11.32 -2.79 5.07
C ASP A 213 12.16 -3.57 6.09
N ASN A 214 12.19 -3.11 7.34
CA ASN A 214 12.88 -3.73 8.46
C ASN A 214 11.99 -4.68 9.29
N PHE A 215 10.71 -4.84 8.96
CA PHE A 215 9.84 -5.81 9.64
C PHE A 215 10.35 -7.24 9.44
N ARG A 216 10.34 -8.05 10.50
CA ARG A 216 10.79 -9.45 10.49
C ARG A 216 9.90 -10.29 11.39
N PHE A 217 9.65 -11.54 10.99
CA PHE A 217 8.86 -12.49 11.79
C PHE A 217 9.40 -12.71 13.21
N SER A 218 10.71 -12.60 13.42
CA SER A 218 11.35 -12.71 14.74
C SER A 218 10.80 -11.73 15.79
N ARG A 219 10.21 -10.61 15.34
CA ARG A 219 9.54 -9.62 16.20
C ARG A 219 8.13 -10.03 16.61
N THR A 220 7.57 -11.06 15.99
CA THR A 220 6.18 -11.52 16.15
C THR A 220 6.13 -12.97 16.66
N ARG A 221 4.92 -13.52 16.81
CA ARG A 221 4.71 -14.96 17.01
C ARG A 221 4.44 -15.71 15.69
N LEU A 222 4.27 -14.98 14.59
CA LEU A 222 3.95 -15.52 13.27
C LEU A 222 5.21 -16.09 12.61
N LYS A 223 5.00 -17.07 11.75
CA LYS A 223 5.98 -17.63 10.81
C LYS A 223 5.54 -17.34 9.38
N ALA A 224 6.40 -17.62 8.41
CA ALA A 224 6.05 -17.49 6.99
C ALA A 224 4.78 -18.28 6.61
N ALA A 225 4.61 -19.49 7.15
CA ALA A 225 3.42 -20.32 6.94
C ALA A 225 2.12 -19.77 7.58
N ASP A 226 2.21 -18.70 8.36
CA ASP A 226 1.05 -18.00 8.93
C ASP A 226 0.63 -16.80 8.06
N TRP A 227 1.34 -16.54 6.95
CA TRP A 227 1.11 -15.42 6.07
C TRP A 227 0.87 -15.86 4.62
N LEU A 228 -0.35 -15.66 4.12
CA LEU A 228 -0.68 -15.81 2.72
C LEU A 228 -0.47 -14.48 1.99
N CYS A 229 0.52 -14.40 1.11
CA CYS A 229 0.74 -13.20 0.29
C CYS A 229 0.32 -13.47 -1.16
N VAL A 230 -0.73 -12.80 -1.60
CA VAL A 230 -1.28 -12.92 -2.96
C VAL A 230 -0.88 -11.69 -3.78
N VAL A 231 -0.23 -11.94 -4.91
CA VAL A 231 0.28 -10.92 -5.82
C VAL A 231 -0.30 -11.11 -7.21
N GLY A 232 -0.90 -10.04 -7.76
CA GLY A 232 -1.40 -10.07 -9.12
C GLY A 232 -0.27 -9.94 -10.16
N VAL A 233 -0.35 -10.75 -11.21
CA VAL A 233 0.57 -10.76 -12.35
C VAL A 233 -0.23 -10.90 -13.66
N ASN A 234 0.44 -10.85 -14.80
CA ASN A 234 -0.16 -10.92 -16.13
C ASN A 234 -1.09 -9.74 -16.48
N SER A 235 -0.86 -8.55 -15.90
CA SER A 235 -1.54 -7.31 -16.28
C SER A 235 -0.55 -6.22 -16.66
N GLU A 236 -0.90 -5.42 -17.67
CA GLU A 236 -0.10 -4.27 -18.09
C GLU A 236 0.06 -3.27 -16.94
N THR A 237 1.27 -3.14 -16.40
CA THR A 237 1.55 -2.38 -15.19
C THR A 237 2.78 -1.51 -15.37
N ARG A 238 2.78 -0.28 -14.85
CA ARG A 238 3.97 0.57 -14.91
C ARG A 238 5.07 0.01 -14.02
N VAL A 239 6.09 -0.59 -14.60
CA VAL A 239 7.20 -1.25 -13.87
C VAL A 239 8.44 -0.38 -13.73
N ARG A 240 8.51 0.72 -14.51
CA ARG A 240 9.61 1.69 -14.48
C ARG A 240 9.10 3.11 -14.65
N MET A 241 9.94 4.07 -14.30
CA MET A 241 9.71 5.48 -14.60
C MET A 241 11.03 6.14 -15.00
N ARG A 242 11.02 6.80 -16.16
CA ARG A 242 12.11 7.66 -16.57
C ARG A 242 11.88 9.09 -16.10
N ILE A 243 12.96 9.75 -15.69
CA ILE A 243 12.97 11.15 -15.28
C ILE A 243 14.03 11.88 -16.08
N THR A 244 13.59 12.89 -16.82
CA THR A 244 14.45 13.74 -17.65
C THR A 244 14.71 15.05 -16.93
N LYS A 245 15.94 15.56 -16.97
CA LYS A 245 16.22 16.93 -16.51
C LYS A 245 15.91 17.91 -17.62
N THR A 246 15.10 18.92 -17.30
CA THR A 246 14.79 20.04 -18.20
C THR A 246 15.33 21.33 -17.59
N GLU A 247 15.28 22.44 -18.35
CA GLU A 247 15.61 23.78 -17.81
C GLU A 247 14.75 24.16 -16.59
N ARG A 248 13.55 23.57 -16.45
CA ARG A 248 12.60 23.81 -15.36
C ARG A 248 12.71 22.77 -14.22
N GLY A 249 13.73 21.91 -14.26
CA GLY A 249 13.95 20.83 -13.29
C GLY A 249 13.53 19.44 -13.80
N PRO A 250 13.37 18.47 -12.89
CA PRO A 250 13.01 17.09 -13.22
C PRO A 250 11.63 17.01 -13.87
N MET A 251 11.45 16.14 -14.85
CA MET A 251 10.19 15.87 -15.54
C MET A 251 9.97 14.37 -15.66
N PHE A 252 8.81 13.87 -15.24
CA PHE A 252 8.47 12.45 -15.30
C PHE A 252 7.98 12.07 -16.71
N ASP A 253 8.59 11.03 -17.31
CA ASP A 253 8.12 10.43 -18.57
C ASP A 253 6.99 9.45 -18.28
N LEU A 254 5.75 9.90 -18.54
CA LEU A 254 4.53 9.14 -18.28
C LEU A 254 4.10 8.27 -19.47
N SER A 255 4.96 8.09 -20.47
CA SER A 255 4.69 7.23 -21.63
C SER A 255 4.25 5.82 -21.22
N SER A 256 3.34 5.22 -21.98
CA SER A 256 2.89 3.84 -21.79
C SER A 256 3.99 2.80 -22.04
N LYS A 257 5.12 3.16 -22.67
CA LYS A 257 6.24 2.22 -22.92
C LYS A 257 6.86 1.62 -21.65
N TYR A 258 6.69 2.25 -20.49
CA TYR A 258 7.11 1.70 -19.19
C TYR A 258 6.00 0.92 -18.48
N ARG A 259 4.79 0.86 -19.06
CA ARG A 259 3.81 -0.15 -18.71
C ARG A 259 4.16 -1.42 -19.47
N GLN A 260 4.41 -2.49 -18.73
CA GLN A 260 4.83 -3.76 -19.30
C GLN A 260 4.01 -4.90 -18.69
N ASN A 261 3.88 -5.95 -19.48
CA ASN A 261 3.48 -7.27 -19.04
C ASN A 261 4.31 -8.26 -19.83
N LEU A 262 5.40 -8.75 -19.23
CA LEU A 262 6.26 -9.78 -19.81
C LEU A 262 6.06 -11.15 -19.15
N TRP A 263 4.99 -11.30 -18.36
CA TRP A 263 4.67 -12.55 -17.68
C TRP A 263 4.60 -13.71 -18.68
N ARG A 264 5.48 -14.70 -18.52
CA ARG A 264 5.56 -15.91 -19.37
C ARG A 264 5.73 -15.67 -20.87
N LYS A 265 6.14 -14.46 -21.30
CA LYS A 265 6.30 -14.13 -22.73
C LYS A 265 7.58 -14.69 -23.35
N ASN A 266 8.67 -14.76 -22.59
CA ASN A 266 9.96 -15.27 -23.06
C ASN A 266 10.47 -16.37 -22.13
N ALA A 267 10.43 -17.63 -22.57
CA ALA A 267 10.87 -18.78 -21.77
C ALA A 267 12.39 -18.81 -21.54
N GLU A 268 13.18 -18.18 -22.43
CA GLU A 268 14.64 -18.14 -22.34
C GLU A 268 15.13 -17.09 -21.34
N ASN A 269 14.32 -16.07 -21.05
CA ASN A 269 14.63 -15.03 -20.06
C ASN A 269 13.52 -14.87 -19.01
N GLN A 270 13.44 -15.85 -18.10
CA GLN A 270 12.40 -15.86 -17.04
C GLN A 270 12.51 -14.67 -16.06
N ALA A 271 13.68 -14.03 -15.95
CA ALA A 271 13.84 -12.85 -15.11
C ALA A 271 12.94 -11.69 -15.59
N GLU A 272 12.69 -11.59 -16.90
CA GLU A 272 11.79 -10.58 -17.46
C GLU A 272 10.34 -10.77 -17.06
N TRP A 273 9.91 -11.97 -16.64
CA TRP A 273 8.51 -12.21 -16.23
C TRP A 273 8.10 -11.35 -15.04
N ARG A 274 9.09 -10.87 -14.27
CA ARG A 274 8.92 -9.97 -13.13
C ARG A 274 8.51 -8.55 -13.57
N LEU A 275 8.67 -8.22 -14.84
CA LEU A 275 8.19 -6.98 -15.47
C LEU A 275 6.70 -7.11 -15.82
N THR A 276 5.89 -7.18 -14.77
CA THR A 276 4.43 -7.29 -14.79
C THR A 276 3.85 -6.68 -13.51
N GLY A 277 2.52 -6.72 -13.35
CA GLY A 277 1.86 -6.50 -12.07
C GLY A 277 0.37 -6.79 -12.18
N ASP A 278 -0.43 -6.10 -11.37
CA ASP A 278 -1.89 -6.21 -11.30
C ASP A 278 -2.65 -5.06 -12.01
N GLY A 279 -1.93 -4.19 -12.74
CA GLY A 279 -2.44 -2.96 -13.35
C GLY A 279 -2.16 -1.70 -12.53
N THR A 280 -1.86 -1.85 -11.23
CA THR A 280 -1.57 -0.77 -10.29
C THR A 280 -0.23 -0.96 -9.59
N VAL A 281 0.01 -2.15 -9.03
CA VAL A 281 1.19 -2.50 -8.25
C VAL A 281 2.09 -3.40 -9.10
N PRO A 282 3.34 -2.98 -9.39
CA PRO A 282 4.32 -3.84 -10.02
C PRO A 282 4.61 -5.06 -9.17
N PHE A 283 4.85 -6.21 -9.80
CA PHE A 283 5.19 -7.45 -9.10
C PHE A 283 6.33 -7.23 -8.09
N GLU A 284 7.41 -6.56 -8.49
CA GLU A 284 8.55 -6.25 -7.59
C GLU A 284 8.17 -5.46 -6.35
N ALA A 285 7.17 -4.58 -6.47
CA ALA A 285 6.71 -3.76 -5.37
C ALA A 285 5.69 -4.45 -4.48
N ALA A 286 5.05 -5.51 -4.98
CA ALA A 286 4.14 -6.34 -4.20
C ALA A 286 4.88 -7.36 -3.32
N LEU A 287 6.20 -7.53 -3.48
CA LEU A 287 7.00 -8.45 -2.69
C LEU A 287 7.42 -7.84 -1.34
N PRO A 288 7.01 -8.41 -0.20
CA PRO A 288 7.53 -8.01 1.10
C PRO A 288 8.95 -8.53 1.34
N ASN A 289 9.76 -7.80 2.11
CA ASN A 289 11.14 -8.21 2.43
C ASN A 289 11.24 -9.36 3.45
N PHE A 290 10.12 -9.78 4.05
CA PHE A 290 10.06 -10.78 5.12
C PHE A 290 9.52 -12.14 4.67
N LEU A 291 9.09 -12.28 3.41
CA LEU A 291 8.71 -13.56 2.81
C LEU A 291 9.65 -13.89 1.66
N ALA A 292 10.03 -15.17 1.54
CA ALA A 292 10.72 -15.68 0.37
C ALA A 292 9.73 -15.93 -0.77
N LEU A 293 10.21 -15.96 -2.02
CA LEU A 293 9.37 -16.04 -3.22
C LEU A 293 8.48 -17.28 -3.25
N GLU A 294 8.93 -18.41 -2.69
CA GLU A 294 8.15 -19.64 -2.57
C GLU A 294 6.93 -19.51 -1.66
N ASN A 295 6.83 -18.44 -0.86
CA ASN A 295 5.67 -18.13 -0.03
C ASN A 295 4.69 -17.14 -0.70
N ILE A 296 4.96 -16.76 -1.95
CA ILE A 296 4.15 -15.79 -2.70
C ILE A 296 3.26 -16.54 -3.69
N VAL A 297 1.96 -16.32 -3.57
CA VAL A 297 0.97 -16.86 -4.51
C VAL A 297 0.73 -15.83 -5.61
N CYS A 298 1.21 -16.12 -6.81
CA CYS A 298 0.92 -15.30 -7.98
C CYS A 298 -0.43 -15.69 -8.58
N VAL A 299 -1.26 -14.70 -8.87
CA VAL A 299 -2.58 -14.87 -9.49
C VAL A 299 -2.68 -14.00 -10.73
N THR A 300 -3.37 -14.50 -11.74
CA THR A 300 -3.62 -13.87 -13.04
C THR A 300 -5.11 -13.60 -13.20
N PRO A 301 -5.52 -12.71 -14.12
CA PRO A 301 -6.94 -12.55 -14.47
C PRO A 301 -7.63 -13.87 -14.86
N GLU A 302 -6.91 -14.81 -15.48
CA GLU A 302 -7.44 -16.10 -15.92
C GLU A 302 -7.77 -17.04 -14.74
N ASP A 303 -7.09 -16.91 -13.60
CA ASP A 303 -7.36 -17.73 -12.41
C ASP A 303 -8.74 -17.44 -11.79
N TYR A 304 -9.34 -16.30 -12.15
CA TYR A 304 -10.66 -15.86 -11.72
C TYR A 304 -11.74 -16.09 -12.80
N GLY A 305 -11.39 -16.75 -13.90
CA GLY A 305 -12.19 -16.93 -15.11
C GLY A 305 -13.41 -17.85 -14.94
N TYR A 306 -14.38 -17.39 -14.16
CA TYR A 306 -15.80 -17.75 -14.21
C TYR A 306 -16.65 -16.47 -14.10
N TRP A 307 -16.35 -15.43 -14.89
CA TRP A 307 -17.20 -14.23 -15.01
C TRP A 307 -17.11 -13.64 -16.42
#